data_AF-A0A1J5PFB0-F1
#
_entry.id   AF-A0A1J5PFB0-F1
#
_cell.length_a   1.000
_cell.length_b   1.000
_cell.length_c   1.000
_cell.angle_alpha   90.00
_cell.angle_beta   90.00
_cell.angle_gamma   90.00
#
_symmetry.space_group_name_H-M   'P 1'
#
loop_
_entity.id
_entity.type
_entity.pdbx_description
1 polymer ?
#
loop_
_entity_poly.entity_id
_entity_poly.type
_entity_poly.pdbx_seq_one_letter_code
_entity_poly.pdbx_strand_id
1 'polypeptide(L)'
;MHEQYLLPPLHAGWAVRRKSNHFHAYEEVAKKFAKLIGVDPWMLNPYFARCGKVNFHERHGEDCLADAVDSVLAKVRKKYKEYGIHEKPFVIVKADAGTYGMGVMTVRDASEVKDLNRKTRNKMSVVKEGLEVSEVMVQEGVPSVERLQEAVCEPVVYMMDRYVVGGFYRVHAERGPDENLNAPGMHFVPLAFDEQFNVTHPEAAPGTSGPNRFYMYGVIARLAMVAASYELERTDPEVELA
;
A
#
# COMPACT_ATOMS: atom_id res chain seq x y z
N MET A 1 41.71 3.40 5.72
CA MET A 1 40.27 3.62 5.95
C MET A 1 39.55 3.47 4.63
N HIS A 2 38.95 2.32 4.36
CA HIS A 2 38.05 2.13 3.21
C HIS A 2 36.83 1.36 3.70
N GLU A 3 36.05 1.99 4.55
CA GLU A 3 34.72 1.47 4.87
C GLU A 3 33.79 1.78 3.70
N GLN A 4 32.88 0.84 3.42
CA GLN A 4 31.90 0.94 2.33
C GLN A 4 30.54 1.31 2.90
N TYR A 5 29.89 2.30 2.30
CA TYR A 5 28.51 2.64 2.63
C TYR A 5 27.54 1.70 1.93
N LEU A 6 26.57 1.17 2.67
CA LEU A 6 25.47 0.40 2.11
C LEU A 6 24.29 1.33 1.81
N LEU A 7 23.82 1.29 0.56
CA LEU A 7 22.68 2.08 0.09
C LEU A 7 21.63 1.14 -0.53
N PRO A 8 20.43 1.01 0.07
CA PRO A 8 20.03 1.58 1.37
C PRO A 8 20.76 0.88 2.55
N PRO A 9 20.80 1.50 3.74
CA PRO A 9 21.41 0.89 4.93
C PRO A 9 20.64 -0.36 5.37
N LEU A 10 21.29 -1.27 6.10
CA LEU A 10 20.73 -2.60 6.42
C LEU A 10 19.42 -2.55 7.21
N HIS A 11 19.23 -1.54 8.08
CA HIS A 11 18.01 -1.38 8.86
C HIS A 11 16.79 -1.00 7.98
N ALA A 12 17.02 -0.47 6.78
CA ALA A 12 15.99 -0.30 5.76
C ALA A 12 15.56 -1.63 5.10
N GLY A 13 16.33 -2.70 5.35
CA GLY A 13 16.14 -4.01 4.78
C GLY A 13 14.81 -4.63 5.18
N TRP A 14 14.19 -5.33 4.23
CA TRP A 14 12.88 -5.94 4.40
C TRP A 14 12.82 -6.99 5.52
N ALA A 15 13.95 -7.58 5.89
CA ALA A 15 14.06 -8.62 6.90
C ALA A 15 13.72 -8.10 8.31
N VAL A 16 13.97 -6.82 8.58
CA VAL A 16 13.77 -6.19 9.89
C VAL A 16 12.74 -5.05 9.86
N ARG A 17 12.53 -4.44 8.69
CA ARG A 17 11.56 -3.35 8.50
C ARG A 17 10.13 -3.80 8.79
N ARG A 18 9.39 -2.95 9.51
CA ARG A 18 7.94 -3.11 9.76
C ARG A 18 7.14 -2.22 8.82
N LYS A 19 6.17 -2.78 8.11
CA LYS A 19 5.32 -2.01 7.19
C LYS A 19 4.56 -0.92 7.94
N SER A 20 4.07 -1.21 9.14
CA SER A 20 3.32 -0.27 9.96
C SER A 20 4.05 1.06 10.21
N ASN A 21 5.38 1.06 10.37
CA ASN A 21 6.18 2.28 10.53
C ASN A 21 6.03 3.20 9.31
N HIS A 22 6.07 2.63 8.10
CA HIS A 22 5.83 3.35 6.87
C HIS A 22 4.44 3.97 6.81
N PHE A 23 3.40 3.20 7.15
CA PHE A 23 2.02 3.69 7.10
C PHE A 23 1.81 4.85 8.10
N HIS A 24 2.45 4.81 9.27
CA HIS A 24 2.45 5.93 10.21
C HIS A 24 3.18 7.15 9.62
N ALA A 25 4.37 6.98 9.05
CA ALA A 25 5.10 8.09 8.41
C ALA A 25 4.30 8.70 7.24
N TYR A 26 3.68 7.86 6.41
CA TYR A 26 2.88 8.30 5.28
C TYR A 26 1.61 9.02 5.71
N GLU A 27 0.94 8.55 6.77
CA GLU A 27 -0.23 9.24 7.34
C GLU A 27 0.10 10.68 7.75
N GLU A 28 1.25 10.91 8.39
CA GLU A 28 1.69 12.25 8.79
C GLU A 28 1.98 13.16 7.58
N VAL A 29 2.67 12.62 6.57
CA VAL A 29 2.98 13.35 5.33
C VAL A 29 1.69 13.69 4.58
N ALA A 30 0.80 12.72 4.40
CA ALA A 30 -0.48 12.89 3.71
C ALA A 30 -1.37 13.91 4.43
N LYS A 31 -1.46 13.88 5.77
CA LYS A 31 -2.23 14.88 6.55
C LYS A 31 -1.70 16.30 6.35
N LYS A 32 -0.37 16.49 6.41
CA LYS A 32 0.26 17.80 6.21
C LYS A 32 0.04 18.32 4.79
N PHE A 33 0.22 17.45 3.79
CA PHE A 33 0.05 17.81 2.39
C PHE A 33 -1.42 18.08 2.05
N ALA A 34 -2.35 17.25 2.52
CA ALA A 34 -3.78 17.47 2.33
C ALA A 34 -4.25 18.82 2.88
N LYS A 35 -3.77 19.19 4.07
CA LYS A 35 -4.01 20.52 4.66
C LYS A 35 -3.45 21.66 3.80
N LEU A 36 -2.26 21.48 3.23
CA LEU A 36 -1.60 22.48 2.38
C LEU A 36 -2.42 22.78 1.12
N ILE A 37 -2.99 21.75 0.48
CA ILE A 37 -3.73 21.89 -0.78
C ILE A 37 -5.25 21.95 -0.60
N GLY A 38 -5.75 21.88 0.64
CA GLY A 38 -7.17 22.01 0.95
C GLY A 38 -8.03 20.81 0.54
N VAL A 39 -7.49 19.58 0.58
CA VAL A 39 -8.25 18.35 0.28
C VAL A 39 -8.45 17.48 1.53
N ASP A 40 -9.39 16.55 1.47
CA ASP A 40 -9.55 15.53 2.51
C ASP A 40 -8.34 14.57 2.50
N PRO A 41 -7.64 14.37 3.64
CA PRO A 41 -6.51 13.44 3.70
C PRO A 41 -6.86 12.00 3.33
N TRP A 42 -8.12 11.57 3.46
CA TRP A 42 -8.54 10.22 3.04
C TRP A 42 -8.38 9.99 1.53
N MET A 43 -8.46 11.05 0.71
CA MET A 43 -8.21 10.95 -0.73
C MET A 43 -6.75 10.59 -1.08
N LEU A 44 -5.82 10.79 -0.14
CA LEU A 44 -4.39 10.57 -0.34
C LEU A 44 -3.86 9.39 0.47
N ASN A 45 -4.59 8.94 1.49
CA ASN A 45 -4.13 7.94 2.44
C ASN A 45 -5.26 6.96 2.85
N PRO A 46 -5.13 5.66 2.50
CA PRO A 46 -6.04 4.63 2.98
C PRO A 46 -5.97 4.47 4.50
N TYR A 47 -7.09 4.13 5.14
CA TYR A 47 -7.08 3.76 6.55
C TYR A 47 -6.29 2.47 6.78
N PHE A 48 -5.68 2.35 7.95
CA PHE A 48 -5.07 1.09 8.40
C PHE A 48 -5.19 0.94 9.91
N ALA A 49 -4.98 -0.29 10.39
CA ALA A 49 -4.88 -0.64 11.79
C ALA A 49 -3.86 -1.77 11.97
N ARG A 50 -3.12 -1.74 13.07
CA ARG A 50 -2.27 -2.87 13.49
C ARG A 50 -3.09 -3.80 14.36
N CYS A 51 -2.97 -5.10 14.11
CA CYS A 51 -3.34 -6.13 15.07
C CYS A 51 -2.06 -6.51 15.82
N GLY A 52 -2.19 -6.82 17.11
CA GLY A 52 -1.05 -7.23 17.93
C GLY A 52 -0.48 -8.60 17.53
N LYS A 53 0.05 -9.32 18.51
CA LYS A 53 0.60 -10.66 18.26
C LYS A 53 -0.50 -11.62 17.79
N VAL A 54 -0.25 -12.33 16.69
CA VAL A 54 -1.16 -13.35 16.16
C VAL A 54 -0.44 -14.69 16.01
N ASN A 55 -1.19 -15.78 16.15
CA ASN A 55 -0.76 -17.11 15.73
C ASN A 55 -1.95 -17.82 15.05
N PHE A 56 -1.90 -17.89 13.72
CA PHE A 56 -2.97 -18.49 12.92
C PHE A 56 -3.08 -20.01 13.10
N HIS A 57 -2.03 -20.72 13.55
CA HIS A 57 -2.12 -22.15 13.84
C HIS A 57 -2.84 -22.42 15.16
N GLU A 58 -2.57 -21.59 16.17
CA GLU A 58 -3.14 -21.70 17.51
C GLU A 58 -4.46 -20.93 17.67
N ARG A 59 -4.93 -20.25 16.62
CA ARG A 59 -6.10 -19.35 16.64
C ARG A 59 -5.97 -18.21 17.67
N HIS A 60 -4.73 -17.82 17.98
CA HIS A 60 -4.46 -16.72 18.89
C HIS A 60 -4.56 -15.39 18.13
N GLY A 61 -5.30 -14.43 18.69
CA GLY A 61 -5.44 -13.09 18.13
C GLY A 61 -6.53 -12.93 17.06
N GLU A 62 -7.38 -13.94 16.83
CA GLU A 62 -8.50 -13.88 15.86
C GLU A 62 -9.50 -12.76 16.22
N ASP A 63 -9.83 -12.58 17.50
CA ASP A 63 -10.74 -11.51 17.93
C ASP A 63 -10.13 -10.11 17.73
N CYS A 64 -8.85 -9.94 18.06
CA CYS A 64 -8.15 -8.67 17.81
C CYS A 64 -8.12 -8.33 16.31
N LEU A 65 -7.91 -9.34 15.46
CA LEU A 65 -7.93 -9.18 14.01
C LEU A 65 -9.34 -8.82 13.51
N ALA A 66 -10.37 -9.50 14.00
CA ALA A 66 -11.77 -9.21 13.66
C ALA A 66 -12.17 -7.77 14.05
N ASP A 67 -11.82 -7.34 15.25
CA ASP A 67 -12.10 -5.97 15.73
C ASP A 67 -11.38 -4.92 14.87
N ALA A 68 -10.13 -5.19 14.47
CA ALA A 68 -9.38 -4.31 13.57
C ALA A 68 -10.02 -4.23 12.17
N VAL A 69 -10.47 -5.37 11.63
CA VAL A 69 -11.22 -5.44 10.36
C VAL A 69 -12.50 -4.61 10.43
N ASP A 70 -13.32 -4.80 11.46
CA ASP A 70 -14.57 -4.07 11.63
C ASP A 70 -14.35 -2.57 11.80
N SER A 71 -13.33 -2.19 12.59
CA SER A 71 -12.96 -0.79 12.81
C SER A 71 -12.57 -0.09 11.51
N VAL A 72 -11.72 -0.70 10.69
CA VAL A 72 -11.32 -0.13 9.40
C VAL A 72 -12.51 -0.08 8.45
N LEU A 73 -13.25 -1.17 8.27
CA LEU A 73 -14.42 -1.20 7.39
C LEU A 73 -15.49 -0.16 7.79
N ALA A 74 -15.70 0.09 9.09
CA ALA A 74 -16.62 1.11 9.56
C ALA A 74 -16.19 2.53 9.14
N LYS A 75 -14.89 2.85 9.25
CA LYS A 75 -14.34 4.12 8.78
C LYS A 75 -14.50 4.29 7.26
N VAL A 76 -14.20 3.24 6.49
CA VAL A 76 -14.35 3.23 5.03
C VAL A 76 -15.80 3.40 4.62
N ARG A 77 -16.75 2.66 5.24
CA ARG A 77 -18.20 2.82 4.99
C ARG A 77 -18.68 4.25 5.19
N LYS A 78 -18.17 4.94 6.22
CA LYS A 78 -18.49 6.35 6.47
C LYS A 78 -18.01 7.25 5.33
N LYS A 79 -16.78 7.06 4.86
CA LYS A 79 -16.22 7.82 3.72
C LYS A 79 -16.93 7.50 2.41
N TYR A 80 -17.26 6.24 2.16
CA TYR A 80 -18.01 5.86 0.98
C TYR A 80 -19.38 6.53 0.96
N LYS A 81 -20.08 6.57 2.10
CA LYS A 81 -21.35 7.30 2.23
C LYS A 81 -21.17 8.82 2.03
N GLU A 82 -20.10 9.40 2.55
CA GLU A 82 -19.77 10.83 2.41
C GLU A 82 -19.56 11.23 0.93
N TYR A 83 -18.88 10.38 0.15
CA TYR A 83 -18.55 10.62 -1.25
C TYR A 83 -19.51 9.98 -2.27
N GLY A 84 -20.59 9.32 -1.82
CA GLY A 84 -21.56 8.67 -2.72
C GLY A 84 -21.02 7.43 -3.43
N ILE A 85 -20.05 6.74 -2.84
CA ILE A 85 -19.47 5.49 -3.37
C ILE A 85 -20.38 4.32 -2.97
N HIS A 86 -20.77 3.51 -3.95
CA HIS A 86 -21.77 2.43 -3.78
C HIS A 86 -21.15 1.03 -3.73
N GLU A 87 -19.87 0.92 -4.08
CA GLU A 87 -19.08 -0.29 -4.04
C GLU A 87 -18.96 -0.83 -2.61
N LYS A 88 -18.83 -2.15 -2.47
CA LYS A 88 -18.67 -2.78 -1.15
C LYS A 88 -17.23 -2.57 -0.65
N PRO A 89 -17.01 -1.93 0.51
CA PRO A 89 -15.69 -1.82 1.10
C PRO A 89 -15.02 -3.18 1.30
N PHE A 90 -13.70 -3.18 1.24
CA PHE A 90 -12.88 -4.32 1.60
C PHE A 90 -11.62 -3.85 2.31
N VAL A 91 -10.97 -4.77 3.00
CA VAL A 91 -9.67 -4.56 3.61
C VAL A 91 -8.71 -5.65 3.15
N ILE A 92 -7.44 -5.32 3.17
CA ILE A 92 -6.33 -6.24 2.94
C ILE A 92 -5.68 -6.52 4.29
N VAL A 93 -5.72 -7.77 4.74
CA VAL A 93 -4.97 -8.25 5.90
C VAL A 93 -3.61 -8.74 5.40
N LYS A 94 -2.53 -8.21 5.97
CA LYS A 94 -1.16 -8.56 5.58
C LYS A 94 -0.18 -8.61 6.75
N ALA A 95 0.82 -9.50 6.68
CA ALA A 95 1.90 -9.56 7.67
C ALA A 95 2.66 -8.22 7.77
N ASP A 96 2.98 -7.80 9.00
CA ASP A 96 3.67 -6.52 9.24
C ASP A 96 5.15 -6.57 8.83
N ALA A 97 5.85 -7.66 9.16
CA ALA A 97 7.23 -7.93 8.72
C ALA A 97 7.28 -8.89 7.52
N GLY A 98 8.40 -8.89 6.78
CA GLY A 98 8.63 -9.82 5.66
C GLY A 98 8.18 -9.31 4.28
N THR A 99 8.49 -10.09 3.23
CA THR A 99 8.27 -9.72 1.82
C THR A 99 7.27 -10.59 1.06
N TYR A 100 6.81 -10.03 -0.07
CA TYR A 100 6.19 -10.71 -1.22
C TYR A 100 5.03 -11.69 -0.95
N GLY A 101 3.79 -11.21 -1.16
CA GLY A 101 2.65 -11.97 -1.71
C GLY A 101 2.06 -13.13 -0.90
N MET A 102 2.81 -13.68 0.06
CA MET A 102 2.35 -14.65 1.05
C MET A 102 1.96 -13.92 2.33
N GLY A 103 0.96 -14.42 3.04
CA GLY A 103 0.38 -13.72 4.18
C GLY A 103 -0.47 -12.51 3.81
N VAL A 104 -1.14 -12.52 2.65
CA VAL A 104 -2.10 -11.47 2.24
C VAL A 104 -3.48 -12.07 1.97
N MET A 105 -4.54 -11.47 2.48
CA MET A 105 -5.93 -11.81 2.13
C MET A 105 -6.84 -10.59 2.04
N THR A 106 -7.80 -10.66 1.14
CA THR A 106 -8.88 -9.68 1.01
C THR A 106 -10.05 -10.10 1.89
N VAL A 107 -10.62 -9.17 2.65
CA VAL A 107 -11.69 -9.40 3.61
C VAL A 107 -12.76 -8.33 3.45
N ARG A 108 -14.04 -8.73 3.49
CA ARG A 108 -15.18 -7.81 3.39
C ARG A 108 -16.06 -7.81 4.64
N ASP A 109 -15.86 -8.78 5.52
CA ASP A 109 -16.56 -8.93 6.79
C ASP A 109 -15.65 -9.55 7.85
N ALA A 110 -15.75 -9.10 9.11
CA ALA A 110 -14.90 -9.61 10.19
C ALA A 110 -15.13 -11.11 10.50
N SER A 111 -16.27 -11.69 10.13
CA SER A 111 -16.48 -13.14 10.26
C SER A 111 -15.51 -13.96 9.40
N GLU A 112 -15.02 -13.41 8.28
CA GLU A 112 -14.10 -14.12 7.38
C GLU A 112 -12.73 -14.41 8.02
N VAL A 113 -12.35 -13.69 9.08
CA VAL A 113 -11.08 -13.89 9.80
C VAL A 113 -11.21 -14.75 11.06
N LYS A 114 -12.44 -15.06 11.52
CA LYS A 114 -12.67 -15.93 12.68
C LYS A 114 -12.65 -17.41 12.33
N ASP A 115 -13.13 -17.77 11.13
CA ASP A 115 -13.25 -19.17 10.70
C ASP A 115 -12.38 -19.49 9.47
N LEU A 116 -11.10 -19.11 9.55
CA LEU A 116 -10.14 -19.36 8.49
C LEU A 116 -9.99 -20.86 8.24
N ASN A 117 -10.23 -21.31 7.01
CA ASN A 117 -9.97 -22.69 6.62
C ASN A 117 -8.47 -23.04 6.66
N ARG A 118 -8.14 -24.34 6.66
CA ARG A 118 -6.74 -24.82 6.74
C ARG A 118 -5.82 -24.21 5.68
N LYS A 119 -6.31 -24.01 4.45
CA LYS A 119 -5.52 -23.43 3.35
C LYS A 119 -5.20 -21.97 3.62
N THR A 120 -6.18 -21.18 4.09
CA THR A 120 -5.98 -19.77 4.41
C THR A 120 -5.09 -19.59 5.64
N ARG A 121 -5.26 -20.41 6.69
CA ARG A 121 -4.34 -20.37 7.85
C ARG A 121 -2.89 -20.62 7.42
N ASN A 122 -2.63 -21.68 6.65
CA ASN A 122 -1.29 -21.95 6.14
C ASN A 122 -0.72 -20.79 5.29
N LYS A 123 -1.57 -20.13 4.50
CA LYS A 123 -1.18 -18.95 3.71
C LYS A 123 -0.83 -17.75 4.59
N MET A 124 -1.52 -17.59 5.73
CA MET A 124 -1.37 -16.46 6.65
C MET A 124 -0.33 -16.68 7.75
N SER A 125 0.05 -17.93 8.03
CA SER A 125 1.03 -18.27 9.07
C SER A 125 2.47 -17.99 8.71
N VAL A 126 2.83 -18.03 7.41
CA VAL A 126 4.22 -18.05 6.97
C VAL A 126 4.44 -17.05 5.83
N VAL A 127 5.48 -16.23 5.94
CA VAL A 127 5.97 -15.41 4.82
C VAL A 127 7.05 -16.16 4.04
N LYS A 128 7.51 -15.58 2.93
CA LYS A 128 8.60 -16.17 2.14
C LYS A 128 9.81 -16.46 3.05
N GLU A 129 10.46 -17.61 2.81
CA GLU A 129 11.59 -18.15 3.61
C GLU A 129 11.22 -18.84 4.94
N GLY A 130 9.94 -19.11 5.19
CA GLY A 130 9.53 -19.95 6.33
C GLY A 130 9.39 -19.20 7.66
N LEU A 131 9.55 -17.87 7.65
CA LEU A 131 9.39 -17.04 8.84
C LEU A 131 7.92 -16.99 9.25
N GLU A 132 7.66 -17.18 10.54
CA GLU A 132 6.33 -17.13 11.11
C GLU A 132 5.79 -15.69 11.18
N VAL A 133 4.52 -15.53 10.82
CA VAL A 133 3.81 -14.26 10.96
C VAL A 133 3.42 -14.06 12.41
N SER A 134 4.12 -13.15 13.08
CA SER A 134 3.81 -12.80 14.47
C SER A 134 2.93 -11.55 14.60
N GLU A 135 2.84 -10.72 13.57
CA GLU A 135 2.11 -9.43 13.59
C GLU A 135 1.46 -9.19 12.23
N VAL A 136 0.25 -8.65 12.24
CA VAL A 136 -0.51 -8.34 11.03
C VAL A 136 -1.08 -6.93 11.06
N MET A 137 -1.30 -6.40 9.86
CA MET A 137 -1.90 -5.12 9.62
C MET A 137 -3.12 -5.28 8.73
N VAL A 138 -4.17 -4.55 9.06
CA VAL A 138 -5.38 -4.41 8.27
C VAL A 138 -5.31 -3.07 7.55
N GLN A 139 -5.41 -3.06 6.23
CA GLN A 139 -5.42 -1.84 5.43
C GLN A 139 -6.72 -1.76 4.64
N GLU A 140 -7.31 -0.58 4.53
CA GLU A 140 -8.34 -0.29 3.53
C GLU A 140 -7.87 -0.72 2.13
N GLY A 141 -8.73 -1.46 1.45
CA GLY A 141 -8.53 -1.84 0.07
C GLY A 141 -8.89 -0.69 -0.88
N VAL A 142 -7.97 -0.35 -1.78
CA VAL A 142 -8.20 0.63 -2.84
C VAL A 142 -8.41 -0.12 -4.15
N PRO A 143 -9.58 -0.01 -4.80
CA PRO A 143 -9.86 -0.70 -6.06
C PRO A 143 -9.02 -0.14 -7.20
N SER A 144 -8.46 -1.02 -8.03
CA SER A 144 -7.84 -0.64 -9.30
C SER A 144 -8.91 -0.42 -10.36
N VAL A 145 -9.17 0.85 -10.68
CA VAL A 145 -10.22 1.26 -11.64
C VAL A 145 -9.67 1.54 -13.04
N GLU A 146 -8.36 1.73 -13.18
CA GLU A 146 -7.76 1.99 -14.48
C GLU A 146 -7.76 0.73 -15.34
N ARG A 147 -8.02 0.90 -16.63
CA ARG A 147 -8.03 -0.18 -17.61
C ARG A 147 -7.18 0.19 -18.80
N LEU A 148 -6.40 -0.78 -19.26
CA LEU A 148 -5.78 -0.74 -20.58
C LEU A 148 -6.56 -1.71 -21.46
N GLN A 149 -7.30 -1.16 -22.43
CA GLN A 149 -8.35 -1.90 -23.14
C GLN A 149 -9.34 -2.47 -22.11
N GLU A 150 -9.53 -3.79 -22.07
CA GLU A 150 -10.43 -4.46 -21.12
C GLU A 150 -9.73 -4.94 -19.85
N ALA A 151 -8.39 -4.90 -19.80
CA ALA A 151 -7.60 -5.44 -18.70
C ALA A 151 -7.42 -4.41 -17.57
N VAL A 152 -7.56 -4.84 -16.32
CA VAL A 152 -7.30 -3.99 -15.14
C VAL A 152 -5.81 -3.68 -15.08
N CYS A 153 -5.46 -2.43 -14.76
CA CYS A 153 -4.07 -2.04 -14.57
C CYS A 153 -3.85 -1.12 -13.37
N GLU A 154 -2.62 -1.15 -12.87
CA GLU A 154 -2.15 -0.25 -11.81
C GLU A 154 -0.80 0.39 -12.23
N PRO A 155 -0.63 1.71 -12.05
CA PRO A 155 0.61 2.39 -12.38
C PRO A 155 1.70 2.10 -11.34
N VAL A 156 2.92 1.86 -11.82
CA VAL A 156 4.14 1.79 -11.01
C VAL A 156 5.03 2.96 -11.40
N VAL A 157 5.38 3.80 -10.43
CA VAL A 157 6.22 4.99 -10.64
C VAL A 157 7.63 4.73 -10.10
N TYR A 158 8.64 4.98 -10.93
CA TYR A 158 10.05 4.88 -10.57
C TYR A 158 10.64 6.25 -10.29
N MET A 159 11.46 6.31 -9.25
CA MET A 159 12.20 7.51 -8.86
C MET A 159 13.68 7.21 -8.66
N MET A 160 14.52 8.19 -8.94
CA MET A 160 15.92 8.23 -8.55
C MET A 160 16.19 9.56 -7.86
N ASP A 161 16.84 9.54 -6.69
CA ASP A 161 16.87 10.69 -5.77
C ASP A 161 15.43 11.20 -5.52
N ARG A 162 15.16 12.48 -5.74
CA ARG A 162 13.82 13.08 -5.61
C ARG A 162 13.04 13.19 -6.92
N TYR A 163 13.58 12.65 -8.01
CA TYR A 163 13.06 12.84 -9.36
C TYR A 163 12.26 11.63 -9.83
N VAL A 164 11.08 11.86 -10.39
CA VAL A 164 10.32 10.86 -11.14
C VAL A 164 11.01 10.65 -12.48
N VAL A 165 11.42 9.40 -12.77
CA VAL A 165 12.22 9.07 -13.96
C VAL A 165 11.49 8.16 -14.94
N GLY A 166 10.37 7.57 -14.55
CA GLY A 166 9.84 6.43 -15.27
C GLY A 166 8.63 5.79 -14.62
N GLY A 167 8.07 4.83 -15.34
CA GLY A 167 7.06 3.95 -14.80
C GLY A 167 6.56 2.93 -15.82
N PHE A 168 5.72 2.04 -15.36
CA PHE A 168 4.97 1.12 -16.20
C PHE A 168 3.62 0.82 -15.57
N TYR A 169 2.67 0.40 -16.41
CA TYR A 169 1.46 -0.26 -15.92
C TYR A 169 1.75 -1.73 -15.68
N ARG A 170 1.35 -2.23 -14.52
CA ARG A 170 1.10 -3.65 -14.34
C ARG A 170 -0.31 -3.94 -14.83
N VAL A 171 -0.43 -4.82 -15.81
CA VAL A 171 -1.69 -5.14 -16.49
C VAL A 171 -2.05 -6.60 -16.25
N HIS A 172 -3.31 -6.88 -15.92
CA HIS A 172 -3.80 -8.24 -15.72
C HIS A 172 -5.22 -8.39 -16.27
N ALA A 173 -5.39 -9.21 -17.30
CA ALA A 173 -6.68 -9.40 -17.97
C ALA A 173 -7.68 -10.22 -17.13
N GLU A 174 -7.19 -11.18 -16.34
CA GLU A 174 -8.02 -12.12 -15.56
C GLU A 174 -8.24 -11.72 -14.09
N ARG A 175 -7.82 -10.53 -13.67
CA ARG A 175 -7.97 -10.07 -12.27
C ARG A 175 -8.91 -8.87 -12.21
N GLY A 176 -9.74 -8.85 -11.18
CA GLY A 176 -10.65 -7.77 -10.89
C GLY A 176 -10.01 -6.59 -10.15
N PRO A 177 -10.75 -5.49 -9.99
CA PRO A 177 -10.30 -4.27 -9.30
C PRO A 177 -9.82 -4.47 -7.85
N ASP A 178 -10.40 -5.46 -7.16
CA ASP A 178 -10.16 -5.71 -5.73
C ASP A 178 -9.17 -6.88 -5.50
N GLU A 179 -8.50 -7.32 -6.57
CA GLU A 179 -7.54 -8.43 -6.55
C GLU A 179 -6.10 -7.95 -6.71
N ASN A 180 -5.15 -8.71 -6.17
CA ASN A 180 -3.74 -8.44 -6.38
C ASN A 180 -3.34 -8.73 -7.85
N LEU A 181 -2.99 -7.68 -8.59
CA LEU A 181 -2.54 -7.81 -9.98
C LEU A 181 -1.11 -8.37 -10.08
N ASN A 182 -0.34 -8.41 -8.98
CA ASN A 182 0.93 -9.12 -8.92
C ASN A 182 0.72 -10.63 -8.75
N ALA A 183 0.23 -11.27 -9.81
CA ALA A 183 -0.10 -12.69 -9.88
C ALA A 183 0.29 -13.28 -11.26
N PRO A 184 0.46 -14.62 -11.38
CA PRO A 184 0.73 -15.24 -12.68
C PRO A 184 -0.31 -14.84 -13.74
N GLY A 185 0.16 -14.49 -14.95
CA GLY A 185 -0.67 -13.94 -16.02
C GLY A 185 -0.54 -12.41 -16.20
N MET A 186 0.04 -11.72 -15.22
CA MET A 186 0.38 -10.30 -15.35
C MET A 186 1.43 -10.04 -16.44
N HIS A 187 1.35 -8.87 -17.05
CA HIS A 187 2.40 -8.34 -17.93
C HIS A 187 2.60 -6.84 -17.67
N PHE A 188 3.69 -6.30 -18.19
CA PHE A 188 4.04 -4.89 -18.01
C PHE A 188 3.91 -4.15 -19.33
N VAL A 189 3.25 -3.00 -19.27
CA VAL A 189 3.17 -2.09 -20.40
C VAL A 189 3.89 -0.81 -20.00
N PRO A 190 4.89 -0.35 -20.75
CA PRO A 190 5.54 0.92 -20.46
C PRO A 190 4.48 2.01 -20.30
N LEU A 191 4.64 2.85 -19.29
CA LEU A 191 3.94 4.12 -19.28
C LEU A 191 4.64 4.93 -20.37
N ALA A 192 4.20 4.76 -21.61
CA ALA A 192 4.78 5.46 -22.76
C ALA A 192 4.28 6.90 -22.68
N PHE A 193 5.22 7.81 -22.46
CA PHE A 193 4.95 9.23 -22.35
C PHE A 193 5.29 9.89 -23.67
N ASP A 194 4.29 10.45 -24.35
CA ASP A 194 4.54 11.34 -25.48
C ASP A 194 5.10 12.71 -25.02
N GLU A 195 4.90 13.10 -23.75
CA GLU A 195 5.36 14.35 -23.13
C GLU A 195 6.07 14.12 -21.77
N GLN A 196 6.96 15.03 -21.35
CA GLN A 196 7.69 14.89 -20.08
C GLN A 196 6.78 14.81 -18.84
N PHE A 197 7.15 13.99 -17.85
CA PHE A 197 6.43 13.72 -16.57
C PHE A 197 6.00 14.94 -15.75
N ASN A 198 6.60 16.11 -16.00
CA ASN A 198 6.42 17.33 -15.20
C ASN A 198 5.61 18.41 -15.93
N VAL A 199 5.06 18.11 -17.11
CA VAL A 199 4.21 19.05 -17.85
C VAL A 199 2.77 18.85 -17.40
N THR A 200 2.17 19.91 -16.87
CA THR A 200 0.74 19.98 -16.60
C THR A 200 0.07 20.89 -17.61
N HIS A 201 -1.19 20.61 -17.91
CA HIS A 201 -2.10 21.44 -18.68
C HIS A 201 -3.21 21.96 -17.75
N PRO A 202 -2.99 23.07 -16.99
CA PRO A 202 -3.91 23.50 -15.92
C PRO A 202 -5.33 23.83 -16.40
N GLU A 203 -5.44 24.23 -17.67
CA GLU A 203 -6.72 24.58 -18.30
C GLU A 203 -7.54 23.35 -18.73
N ALA A 204 -6.95 22.15 -18.71
CA ALA A 204 -7.65 20.93 -19.09
C ALA A 204 -8.64 20.51 -18.00
N ALA A 205 -9.83 20.06 -18.41
CA ALA A 205 -10.82 19.54 -17.48
C ALA A 205 -10.26 18.36 -16.65
N PRO A 206 -10.68 18.21 -15.38
CA PRO A 206 -10.25 17.09 -14.55
C PRO A 206 -10.47 15.73 -15.22
N GLY A 207 -9.45 14.86 -15.19
CA GLY A 207 -9.53 13.50 -15.72
C GLY A 207 -9.43 13.37 -17.25
N THR A 208 -9.39 14.47 -18.01
CA THR A 208 -9.35 14.41 -19.49
C THR A 208 -7.92 14.48 -20.05
N SER A 209 -6.99 15.04 -19.28
CA SER A 209 -5.60 15.21 -19.68
C SER A 209 -4.72 14.11 -19.10
N GLY A 210 -4.10 13.32 -19.99
CA GLY A 210 -3.08 12.33 -19.65
C GLY A 210 -1.94 12.94 -18.80
N PRO A 211 -1.28 14.02 -19.26
CA PRO A 211 -0.21 14.67 -18.49
C PRO A 211 -0.62 15.08 -17.07
N ASN A 212 -1.81 15.65 -16.87
CA ASN A 212 -2.29 16.00 -15.52
C ASN A 212 -2.45 14.77 -14.62
N ARG A 213 -3.00 13.67 -15.15
CA ARG A 213 -3.14 12.41 -14.41
C ARG A 213 -1.77 11.86 -14.02
N PHE A 214 -0.80 11.87 -14.93
CA PHE A 214 0.55 11.39 -14.65
C PHE A 214 1.32 12.27 -13.67
N TYR A 215 1.13 13.58 -13.73
CA TYR A 215 1.67 14.49 -12.72
C TYR A 215 1.18 14.11 -11.33
N MET A 216 -0.12 13.79 -11.19
CA MET A 216 -0.68 13.31 -9.92
C MET A 216 -0.04 12.00 -9.43
N TYR A 217 0.24 11.05 -10.33
CA TYR A 217 0.97 9.82 -9.96
C TYR A 217 2.36 10.16 -9.40
N GLY A 218 3.06 11.10 -10.04
CA GLY A 218 4.35 11.59 -9.57
C GLY A 218 4.27 12.35 -8.24
N VAL A 219 3.19 13.09 -7.96
CA VAL A 219 2.96 13.73 -6.65
C VAL A 219 2.82 12.67 -5.56
N ILE A 220 1.92 11.69 -5.73
CA ILE A 220 1.70 10.62 -4.74
C ILE A 220 2.97 9.80 -4.51
N ALA A 221 3.70 9.46 -5.58
CA ALA A 221 4.98 8.76 -5.46
C ALA A 221 5.99 9.54 -4.61
N ARG A 222 6.11 10.86 -4.81
CA ARG A 222 7.00 11.71 -4.01
C ARG A 222 6.55 11.83 -2.56
N LEU A 223 5.25 11.86 -2.26
CA LEU A 223 4.77 11.79 -0.87
C LEU A 223 5.18 10.47 -0.21
N ALA A 224 5.08 9.35 -0.94
CA ALA A 224 5.51 8.03 -0.44
C ALA A 224 7.03 7.98 -0.22
N MET A 225 7.82 8.61 -1.09
CA MET A 225 9.28 8.72 -0.92
C MET A 225 9.65 9.56 0.30
N VAL A 226 9.00 10.72 0.51
CA VAL A 226 9.22 11.53 1.71
C VAL A 226 8.87 10.75 2.98
N ALA A 227 7.75 10.00 2.96
CA ALA A 227 7.38 9.13 4.06
C ALA A 227 8.41 8.02 4.32
N ALA A 228 8.94 7.40 3.27
CA ALA A 228 10.01 6.41 3.38
C ALA A 228 11.31 7.01 3.95
N SER A 229 11.64 8.26 3.61
CA SER A 229 12.78 8.99 4.19
C SER A 229 12.60 9.20 5.69
N TYR A 230 11.43 9.68 6.12
CA TYR A 230 11.13 9.84 7.55
C TYR A 230 11.07 8.51 8.30
N GLU A 231 10.52 7.46 7.68
CA GLU A 231 10.57 6.11 8.23
C GLU A 231 12.02 5.67 8.46
N LEU A 232 12.88 5.86 7.45
CA LEU A 232 14.28 5.48 7.52
C LEU A 232 15.01 6.19 8.67
N GLU A 233 14.92 7.53 8.72
CA GLU A 233 15.53 8.35 9.78
C GLU A 233 15.06 7.94 11.18
N ARG A 234 13.76 7.65 11.37
CA ARG A 234 13.20 7.26 12.68
C ARG A 234 13.53 5.83 13.10
N THR A 235 14.00 5.01 12.18
CA THR A 235 14.36 3.61 12.44
C THR A 235 15.87 3.39 12.41
N ASP A 236 16.64 4.46 12.32
CA ASP A 236 18.10 4.40 12.36
C ASP A 236 18.55 3.93 13.75
N PRO A 237 19.24 2.78 13.87
CA PRO A 237 19.71 2.26 15.14
C PRO A 237 20.77 3.14 15.80
N GLU A 238 21.43 4.04 15.06
CA GLU A 238 22.45 4.93 15.62
C GLU A 238 21.85 6.16 16.31
N VAL A 239 20.58 6.48 16.06
CA VAL A 239 19.88 7.60 16.70
C VAL A 239 19.63 7.34 18.19
N GLU A 240 19.57 6.08 18.64
CA GLU A 240 19.48 5.74 20.08
C GLU A 240 20.81 5.90 20.83
N LEU A 241 21.93 6.07 20.13
CA LEU A 241 23.28 6.15 20.70
C LEU A 241 23.80 7.60 20.86
N ALA A 242 23.05 8.60 20.40
CA ALA A 242 23.39 10.03 20.41
C ALA A 242 22.54 10.82 21.42
#